data_AF-A0A2I0FVW8-F1
#
_entry.id   AF-A0A2I0FVW8-F1
#
_cell.length_a   1.000
_cell.length_b   1.000
_cell.length_c   1.000
_cell.angle_alpha   90.00
_cell.angle_beta   90.00
_cell.angle_gamma   90.00
#
_symmetry.space_group_name_H-M   'P 1'
#
loop_
_entity.id
_entity.type
_entity.pdbx_description
1 polymer ?
#
loop_
_entity_poly.entity_id
_entity_poly.type
_entity_poly.pdbx_seq_one_letter_code
_entity_poly.pdbx_strand_id
1 'polypeptide(L)'
;MNQGNGAVAMTAAEDAPIQALAERVMTQIAALFAAHGIQPNAVQQQMLASHVKAMALRSLTGEALPEVEEELFEDISDASMLLAQQVVDLFGNLPREEAWLLSVHFEVAKND
;
A
#
# COMPACT_ATOMS: atom_id res chain seq x y z
N MET A 1 22.01 4.52 -27.19
CA MET A 1 22.37 5.57 -26.23
C MET A 1 21.20 5.79 -25.29
N ASN A 2 21.48 5.70 -23.99
CA ASN A 2 20.70 6.07 -22.80
C ASN A 2 19.34 5.42 -22.52
N GLN A 3 19.35 4.33 -21.73
CA GLN A 3 18.21 3.93 -20.89
C GLN A 3 18.27 4.73 -19.59
N GLY A 4 17.42 5.75 -19.47
CA GLY A 4 17.24 6.51 -18.24
C GLY A 4 16.35 5.75 -17.27
N ASN A 5 16.94 4.84 -16.50
CA ASN A 5 16.28 4.23 -15.35
C ASN A 5 16.25 5.27 -14.21
N GLY A 6 15.20 6.09 -14.20
CA GLY A 6 15.00 7.19 -13.26
C GLY A 6 14.60 6.73 -11.87
N ALA A 7 15.48 6.01 -11.17
CA ALA A 7 15.44 5.99 -9.71
C ALA A 7 16.30 7.17 -9.23
N VAL A 8 15.69 8.34 -9.12
CA VAL A 8 16.34 9.49 -8.48
C VAL A 8 16.49 9.12 -7.01
N ALA A 9 17.72 8.97 -6.52
CA ALA A 9 17.98 8.72 -5.11
C ALA A 9 17.55 9.97 -4.32
N MET A 10 16.39 9.89 -3.65
CA MET A 10 15.90 10.94 -2.76
C MET A 10 16.84 11.09 -1.56
N THR A 11 17.03 12.31 -1.09
CA THR A 11 17.88 12.56 0.08
C THR A 11 17.15 12.14 1.36
N ALA A 12 17.89 11.81 2.42
CA ALA A 12 17.30 11.39 3.71
C ALA A 12 16.31 12.43 4.30
N ALA A 13 16.46 13.71 3.96
CA ALA A 13 15.56 14.78 4.38
C ALA A 13 14.23 14.78 3.59
N GLU A 14 14.27 14.41 2.31
CA GLU A 14 13.08 14.28 1.45
C GLU A 14 12.32 12.98 1.75
N ASP A 15 13.01 11.95 2.25
CA ASP A 15 12.44 10.66 2.65
C ASP A 15 11.70 10.69 4.01
N ALA A 16 12.09 11.59 4.92
CA ALA A 16 11.51 11.67 6.26
C ALA A 16 9.97 11.78 6.30
N PRO A 17 9.30 12.67 5.53
CA PRO A 17 7.84 12.75 5.53
C PRO A 17 7.17 11.48 4.94
N ILE A 18 7.79 10.86 3.93
CA ILE A 18 7.30 9.61 3.33
C ILE A 18 7.32 8.49 4.38
N GLN A 19 8.45 8.35 5.08
CA GLN A 19 8.62 7.35 6.13
C GLN A 19 7.62 7.55 7.27
N ALA A 20 7.46 8.79 7.75
CA ALA A 20 6.52 9.11 8.82
C ALA A 20 5.06 8.81 8.45
N LEU A 21 4.66 9.13 7.21
CA LEU A 21 3.32 8.81 6.71
C LEU A 21 3.12 7.29 6.61
N ALA A 22 4.09 6.57 6.06
CA ALA A 22 4.03 5.12 5.93
C ALA A 22 3.92 4.43 7.31
N GLU A 23 4.73 4.83 8.30
CA GLU A 23 4.67 4.29 9.66
C GLU A 23 3.32 4.53 10.35
N ARG A 24 2.76 5.73 10.18
CA ARG A 24 1.41 6.06 10.67
C ARG A 24 0.36 5.12 10.06
N VAL A 25 0.42 4.90 8.75
CA VAL A 25 -0.53 4.03 8.05
C VAL A 25 -0.33 2.56 8.43
N MET A 26 0.91 2.09 8.55
CA MET A 26 1.22 0.74 9.04
C MET A 26 0.69 0.48 10.45
N THR A 27 0.70 1.50 11.32
CA THR A 27 0.10 1.39 12.66
C THR A 27 -1.41 1.18 12.58
N GLN A 28 -2.11 1.86 11.66
CA GLN A 28 -3.54 1.68 11.43
C GLN A 28 -3.86 0.31 10.84
N ILE A 29 -3.05 -0.15 9.88
CA ILE A 29 -3.16 -1.51 9.33
C ILE A 29 -3.01 -2.56 10.42
N ALA A 30 -2.03 -2.42 11.33
CA ALA A 30 -1.83 -3.35 12.43
C ALA A 30 -3.06 -3.40 13.36
N ALA A 31 -3.70 -2.27 13.61
CA ALA A 31 -4.94 -2.21 14.38
C ALA A 31 -6.11 -2.92 13.66
N LEU A 32 -6.24 -2.74 12.33
CA LEU A 32 -7.23 -3.45 11.52
C LEU A 32 -7.00 -4.97 11.54
N PHE A 33 -5.75 -5.40 11.34
CA PHE A 33 -5.39 -6.81 11.42
C PHE A 33 -5.74 -7.41 12.79
N ALA A 34 -5.40 -6.73 13.88
CA ALA A 34 -5.76 -7.18 15.21
C ALA A 34 -7.29 -7.28 15.42
N ALA A 35 -8.06 -6.30 14.93
CA ALA A 35 -9.51 -6.30 15.03
C ALA A 35 -10.19 -7.43 14.22
N HIS A 36 -9.57 -7.84 13.12
CA HIS A 36 -10.08 -8.90 12.23
C HIS A 36 -9.42 -10.27 12.43
N GLY A 37 -8.51 -10.40 13.41
CA GLY A 37 -7.80 -11.66 13.68
C GLY A 37 -6.83 -12.08 12.57
N ILE A 38 -6.35 -11.15 11.76
CA ILE A 38 -5.41 -11.40 10.65
C ILE A 38 -3.98 -11.35 11.22
N GLN A 39 -3.16 -12.35 10.90
CA GLN A 39 -1.79 -12.46 11.42
C GLN A 39 -0.78 -12.65 10.28
N PRO A 40 -0.34 -11.55 9.64
CA PRO A 40 0.62 -11.67 8.56
C PRO A 40 1.98 -12.18 9.06
N ASN A 41 2.60 -13.07 8.30
CA ASN A 41 3.97 -13.50 8.55
C ASN A 41 4.99 -12.38 8.22
N ALA A 42 6.27 -12.58 8.60
CA ALA A 42 7.30 -11.55 8.43
C ALA A 42 7.51 -11.11 6.97
N VAL A 43 7.36 -12.02 6.00
CA VAL A 43 7.51 -11.70 4.57
C VAL A 43 6.33 -10.86 4.09
N GLN A 44 5.11 -11.24 4.46
CA GLN A 44 3.89 -10.47 4.15
C GLN A 44 3.97 -9.05 4.76
N GLN A 45 4.41 -8.92 6.01
CA GLN A 45 4.61 -7.61 6.65
C GLN A 45 5.62 -6.75 5.90
N GLN A 46 6.73 -7.34 5.45
CA GLN A 46 7.76 -6.63 4.70
C GLN A 46 7.27 -6.16 3.32
N MET A 47 6.50 -7.01 2.61
CA MET A 47 5.91 -6.65 1.32
C MET A 47 4.86 -5.54 1.47
N LEU A 48 4.01 -5.64 2.48
CA LEU A 48 3.01 -4.63 2.80
C LEU A 48 3.65 -3.29 3.16
N ALA A 49 4.70 -3.30 4.00
CA ALA A 49 5.43 -2.07 4.35
C ALA A 49 6.07 -1.40 3.11
N SER A 50 6.62 -2.18 2.18
CA SER A 50 7.14 -1.66 0.92
C SER A 50 6.05 -0.99 0.08
N HIS A 51 4.89 -1.66 -0.02
CA HIS A 51 3.74 -1.15 -0.76
C HIS A 51 3.21 0.17 -0.16
N VAL A 52 3.00 0.21 1.16
CA VAL A 52 2.52 1.41 1.88
C VAL A 52 3.52 2.57 1.76
N LYS A 53 4.83 2.29 1.74
CA LYS A 53 5.84 3.33 1.47
C LYS A 53 5.68 3.92 0.06
N ALA A 54 5.40 3.09 -0.95
CA ALA A 54 5.14 3.56 -2.31
C ALA A 54 3.84 4.38 -2.40
N MET A 55 2.78 3.98 -1.69
CA MET A 55 1.54 4.76 -1.57
C MET A 55 1.80 6.13 -0.91
N ALA A 56 2.58 6.17 0.16
CA ALA A 56 2.97 7.41 0.84
C ALA A 56 3.78 8.34 -0.07
N LEU A 57 4.71 7.79 -0.86
CA LEU A 57 5.43 8.54 -1.88
C LEU A 57 4.44 9.18 -2.87
N ARG A 58 3.59 8.38 -3.53
CA ARG A 58 2.61 8.88 -4.51
C ARG A 58 1.65 9.92 -3.93
N SER A 59 1.19 9.70 -2.70
CA SER A 59 0.32 10.65 -1.99
C SER A 59 0.99 12.00 -1.76
N LEU A 60 2.29 12.04 -1.46
CA LEU A 60 3.03 13.28 -1.19
C LEU A 60 3.54 13.96 -2.46
N THR A 61 3.90 13.20 -3.49
CA THR A 61 4.49 13.72 -4.73
C THR A 61 3.49 13.95 -5.85
N GLY A 62 2.32 13.30 -5.79
CA GLY A 62 1.36 13.26 -6.89
C GLY A 62 1.79 12.35 -8.04
N GLU A 63 2.79 11.49 -7.84
CA GLU A 63 3.17 10.48 -8.83
C GLU A 63 1.98 9.56 -9.15
N ALA A 64 1.76 9.32 -10.44
CA ALA A 64 0.62 8.54 -10.91
C ALA A 64 0.77 7.07 -10.53
N LEU A 65 -0.36 6.41 -10.27
CA LEU A 65 -0.39 4.96 -10.21
C LEU A 65 -0.22 4.38 -11.63
N PRO A 66 0.55 3.30 -11.81
CA PRO A 66 0.55 2.55 -13.07
C PRO A 66 -0.86 2.09 -13.47
N GLU A 67 -1.11 1.95 -14.77
CA GLU A 67 -2.38 1.39 -15.25
C GLU A 67 -2.57 -0.05 -14.73
N VAL A 68 -3.73 -0.31 -14.16
CA VAL A 68 -4.12 -1.61 -13.61
C VAL A 68 -5.55 -1.93 -14.04
N GLU A 69 -5.79 -3.19 -14.34
CA GLU A 69 -7.09 -3.69 -14.81
C GLU A 69 -7.87 -4.30 -13.63
N GLU A 70 -9.12 -3.89 -13.45
CA GLU A 70 -10.00 -4.33 -12.35
C GLU A 70 -10.24 -5.85 -12.37
N GLU A 71 -10.29 -6.44 -13.56
CA GLU A 71 -10.51 -7.88 -13.77
C GLU A 71 -9.44 -8.76 -13.09
N LEU A 72 -8.23 -8.22 -12.84
CA LEU A 72 -7.16 -8.95 -12.14
C LEU A 72 -7.46 -9.20 -10.65
N PHE A 73 -8.51 -8.57 -10.10
CA PHE A 73 -8.83 -8.59 -8.68
C PHE A 73 -10.19 -9.24 -8.39
N GLU A 74 -10.82 -9.91 -9.37
CA GLU A 74 -12.14 -10.52 -9.22
C GLU A 74 -12.21 -11.64 -8.16
N ASP A 75 -11.08 -12.30 -7.91
CA ASP A 75 -10.96 -13.36 -6.90
C ASP A 75 -10.70 -12.81 -5.47
N ILE A 76 -10.47 -11.50 -5.32
CA ILE A 76 -10.26 -10.88 -4.01
C ILE A 76 -11.61 -10.77 -3.28
N SER A 77 -11.64 -11.20 -2.02
CA SER A 77 -12.87 -11.11 -1.24
C SER A 77 -13.28 -9.65 -0.95
N ASP A 78 -14.59 -9.41 -0.90
CA ASP A 78 -15.17 -8.11 -0.50
C ASP A 78 -14.61 -7.60 0.83
N ALA A 79 -14.32 -8.51 1.77
CA ALA A 79 -13.75 -8.16 3.07
C ALA A 79 -12.33 -7.58 2.94
N SER A 80 -11.46 -8.20 2.13
CA SER A 80 -10.11 -7.70 1.87
C SER A 80 -10.15 -6.38 1.10
N MET A 81 -11.07 -6.25 0.15
CA MET A 81 -11.27 -5.02 -0.61
C MET A 81 -11.72 -3.86 0.30
N LEU A 82 -12.67 -4.13 1.21
CA LEU A 82 -13.16 -3.14 2.17
C LEU A 82 -12.05 -2.65 3.11
N LEU A 83 -11.23 -3.57 3.64
CA LEU A 83 -10.11 -3.21 4.50
C LEU A 83 -9.06 -2.37 3.75
N ALA A 84 -8.74 -2.75 2.50
CA ALA A 84 -7.83 -1.98 1.67
C ALA A 84 -8.38 -0.57 1.38
N GLN A 85 -9.66 -0.43 1.07
CA GLN A 85 -10.28 0.88 0.84
C GLN A 85 -10.20 1.77 2.09
N GLN A 86 -10.49 1.23 3.29
CA GLN A 86 -10.35 1.98 4.54
C GLN A 86 -8.94 2.55 4.74
N VAL A 87 -7.92 1.82 4.31
CA VAL A 87 -6.53 2.27 4.39
C VAL A 87 -6.22 3.33 3.34
N VAL A 88 -6.66 3.15 2.09
CA VAL A 88 -6.48 4.13 1.01
C VAL A 88 -7.14 5.47 1.38
N ASP A 89 -8.30 5.44 2.02
CA ASP A 89 -9.02 6.63 2.50
C ASP A 89 -8.20 7.46 3.51
N LEU A 90 -7.24 6.86 4.22
CA LEU A 90 -6.35 7.58 5.16
C LEU A 90 -5.36 8.53 4.48
N PHE A 91 -5.14 8.35 3.18
CA PHE A 91 -4.31 9.24 2.36
C PHE A 91 -5.14 10.40 1.79
N GLY A 92 -6.42 10.16 1.50
CA GLY A 92 -7.39 11.17 1.07
C GLY A 92 -7.21 11.71 -0.36
N ASN A 93 -6.12 11.35 -1.05
CA ASN A 93 -5.80 11.83 -2.40
C ASN A 93 -5.32 10.73 -3.36
N LEU A 94 -5.33 9.47 -2.92
CA LEU A 94 -4.94 8.34 -3.76
C LEU A 94 -6.12 7.84 -4.60
N PRO A 95 -5.86 7.32 -5.80
CA PRO A 95 -6.89 6.74 -6.66
C PRO A 95 -7.47 5.45 -6.04
N ARG A 96 -8.71 5.10 -6.38
CA ARG A 96 -9.39 3.90 -5.86
C ARG A 96 -8.67 2.60 -6.24
N GLU A 97 -7.97 2.63 -7.37
CA GLU A 97 -7.17 1.54 -7.93
C GLU A 97 -6.08 1.05 -6.96
N GLU A 98 -5.61 1.92 -6.04
CA GLU A 98 -4.70 1.55 -4.96
C GLU A 98 -5.32 0.52 -4.02
N ALA A 99 -6.63 0.60 -3.79
CA ALA A 99 -7.32 -0.36 -2.92
C ALA A 99 -7.28 -1.75 -3.55
N TRP A 100 -7.37 -1.85 -4.87
CA TRP A 100 -7.27 -3.14 -5.57
C TRP A 100 -5.90 -3.77 -5.35
N LEU A 101 -4.83 -3.02 -5.57
CA LEU A 101 -3.46 -3.52 -5.35
C LEU A 101 -3.17 -3.84 -3.89
N LEU A 102 -3.63 -2.98 -2.97
CA LEU A 102 -3.42 -3.15 -1.55
C LEU A 102 -4.19 -4.38 -1.02
N SER A 103 -5.39 -4.64 -1.56
CA SER A 103 -6.26 -5.74 -1.14
C SER A 103 -5.61 -7.12 -1.28
N VAL A 104 -4.67 -7.30 -2.20
CA VAL A 104 -3.88 -8.53 -2.34
C VAL A 104 -3.12 -8.87 -1.05
N HIS A 105 -2.55 -7.87 -0.36
CA HIS A 105 -1.84 -8.11 0.91
C HIS A 105 -2.80 -8.56 2.03
N PHE A 106 -4.01 -8.01 2.04
CA PHE A 106 -5.04 -8.39 3.01
C PHE A 106 -5.55 -9.82 2.73
N GLU A 107 -5.80 -10.14 1.45
CA GLU A 107 -6.27 -11.46 1.06
C GLU A 107 -5.24 -12.55 1.38
N VAL A 108 -3.96 -12.31 1.04
CA VAL A 108 -2.87 -13.25 1.32
C VAL A 108 -2.66 -13.41 2.83
N ALA A 109 -2.69 -12.32 3.61
CA ALA A 109 -2.50 -12.39 5.06
C ALA A 109 -3.68 -13.07 5.81
N LYS A 110 -4.89 -12.99 5.25
CA LYS A 110 -6.09 -13.61 5.84
C LYS A 110 -6.14 -15.13 5.59
N ASN A 111 -5.51 -15.60 4.51
CA ASN A 111 -5.58 -17.00 4.07
C ASN A 111 -4.33 -17.83 4.45
N ASP A 112 -3.44 -17.31 5.29
CA ASP A 112 -2.25 -17.98 5.83
C ASP A 112 -2.55 -18.59 7.22
#